data_AF-A0A7J7IM56-F1
#
_entry.id   AF-A0A7J7IM56-F1
#
_cell.length_a   1.000
_cell.length_b   1.000
_cell.length_c   1.000
_cell.angle_alpha   90.00
_cell.angle_beta   90.00
_cell.angle_gamma   90.00
#
_symmetry.space_group_name_H-M   'P 1'
#
loop_
_entity.id
_entity.type
_entity.pdbx_description
1 polymer ?
#
loop_
_entity_poly.entity_id
_entity_poly.type
_entity_poly.pdbx_seq_one_letter_code
_entity_poly.pdbx_strand_id
1 'polypeptide(L)'
;MMSGRFREDDDCPEEVEAEVLIREREAQFGRGRTRNLGESQTESSETAKGHPRLSQAGAALAAIAMPLASHAQLTAAVEAFTLVFLAEWGDRSMLATIALSAAKNPFGVTAGAISGHLVASLLAILGGSVLGRYFSERVVAVLSGGFFIIFAIMTLFGVF
;
A
#
# COMPACT_ATOMS: atom_id res chain seq x y z
N MET A 1 31.41 -55.10 20.39
CA MET A 1 30.59 -54.80 21.58
C MET A 1 30.86 -53.36 21.95
N MET A 2 29.78 -52.55 22.01
CA MET A 2 29.51 -51.33 22.81
C MET A 2 30.71 -50.49 23.31
N SER A 3 30.67 -49.17 23.40
CA SER A 3 29.72 -48.08 23.13
C SER A 3 30.41 -46.88 23.78
N GLY A 4 30.36 -45.68 23.20
CA GLY A 4 31.01 -44.53 23.83
C GLY A 4 30.86 -43.24 23.05
N ARG A 5 29.61 -42.87 22.75
CA ARG A 5 29.25 -41.50 22.39
C ARG A 5 29.26 -40.70 23.68
N PHE A 6 30.11 -39.69 23.81
CA PHE A 6 29.87 -38.60 24.75
C PHE A 6 30.12 -37.30 24.00
N ARG A 7 29.03 -36.56 23.89
CA ARG A 7 28.83 -35.31 23.17
C ARG A 7 28.99 -34.26 24.26
N GLU A 8 30.01 -33.42 24.17
CA GLU A 8 30.08 -32.20 24.96
C GLU A 8 28.92 -31.29 24.51
N ASP A 9 27.93 -31.21 25.39
CA ASP A 9 26.99 -30.10 25.50
C ASP A 9 27.73 -28.86 26.07
N ASP A 10 27.08 -27.71 26.00
CA ASP A 10 27.50 -26.34 26.40
C ASP A 10 28.16 -25.54 25.26
N ASP A 11 27.57 -24.50 24.66
CA ASP A 11 26.46 -23.63 25.06
C ASP A 11 26.02 -22.87 23.79
N CYS A 12 24.82 -23.16 23.27
CA CYS A 12 24.15 -22.30 22.30
C CYS A 12 22.72 -22.11 22.83
N PRO A 13 22.26 -20.87 23.01
CA PRO A 13 21.03 -20.60 23.74
C PRO A 13 19.85 -21.21 22.99
N GLU A 14 18.87 -21.71 23.74
CA GLU A 14 17.63 -22.32 23.24
C GLU A 14 16.90 -21.46 22.17
N GLU A 15 17.18 -20.16 22.13
CA GLU A 15 16.69 -19.20 21.14
C GLU A 15 17.23 -19.45 19.70
N VAL A 16 18.44 -20.02 19.54
CA VAL A 16 19.05 -20.25 18.22
C VAL A 16 18.47 -21.48 17.53
N GLU A 17 18.14 -22.56 18.27
CA GLU A 17 17.41 -23.70 17.69
C GLU A 17 15.99 -23.31 17.29
N ALA A 18 15.34 -22.42 18.05
CA ALA A 18 14.03 -21.86 17.69
C ALA A 18 14.10 -21.00 16.42
N GLU A 19 15.10 -20.13 16.27
CA GLU A 19 15.30 -19.35 15.04
C GLU A 19 15.63 -20.22 13.81
N VAL A 20 16.45 -21.26 13.98
CA VAL A 20 16.78 -22.20 12.89
C VAL A 20 15.54 -22.98 12.45
N LEU A 21 14.71 -23.44 13.39
CA LEU A 21 13.43 -24.08 13.09
C LEU A 21 12.42 -23.15 12.43
N ILE A 22 12.36 -21.88 12.83
CA ILE A 22 11.52 -20.85 12.20
C ILE A 22 12.01 -20.59 10.76
N ARG A 23 13.31 -20.46 10.54
CA ARG A 23 13.89 -20.30 9.19
C ARG A 23 13.66 -21.52 8.29
N GLU A 24 13.76 -22.74 8.81
CA GLU A 24 13.46 -23.95 8.04
C GLU A 24 11.97 -24.04 7.67
N ARG A 25 11.06 -23.63 8.58
CA ARG A 25 9.61 -23.56 8.31
C ARG A 25 9.28 -22.50 7.26
N GLU A 26 9.93 -21.34 7.28
CA GLU A 26 9.76 -20.29 6.26
C GLU A 26 10.28 -20.72 4.88
N ALA A 27 11.43 -21.40 4.82
CA ALA A 27 11.99 -21.93 3.57
C ALA A 27 11.08 -23.01 2.94
N GLN A 28 10.45 -23.85 3.77
CA GLN A 28 9.46 -24.84 3.31
C GLN A 28 8.16 -24.17 2.82
N PHE A 29 7.68 -23.14 3.53
CA PHE A 29 6.46 -22.42 3.18
C PHE A 29 6.60 -21.62 1.87
N GLY A 30 7.78 -21.06 1.60
CA GLY A 30 8.10 -20.42 0.32
C GLY A 30 8.16 -21.39 -0.87
N ARG A 31 8.60 -22.64 -0.63
CA ARG A 31 8.80 -23.66 -1.67
C ARG A 31 7.52 -24.43 -2.03
N GLY A 32 6.55 -24.51 -1.12
CA GLY A 32 5.23 -25.10 -1.38
C GLY A 32 4.34 -24.26 -2.29
N ARG A 33 4.49 -22.93 -2.27
CA ARG A 33 3.67 -22.01 -3.07
C ARG A 33 4.05 -21.99 -4.55
N THR A 34 5.32 -22.27 -4.87
CA THR A 34 5.81 -22.28 -6.26
C THR A 34 5.55 -23.59 -7.01
N ARG A 35 5.16 -24.68 -6.32
CA ARG A 35 4.81 -25.95 -6.98
C ARG A 35 3.39 -25.96 -7.58
N ASN A 36 2.46 -25.19 -7.03
CA ASN A 36 1.07 -25.14 -7.50
C ASN A 36 0.78 -24.03 -8.54
N LEU A 37 1.82 -23.46 -9.16
CA LEU A 37 1.69 -22.52 -10.29
C LEU A 37 2.19 -23.13 -11.62
N GLY A 38 2.60 -24.41 -11.61
CA GLY A 38 3.12 -25.12 -12.79
C GLY A 38 2.17 -26.13 -13.43
N GLU A 39 1.02 -26.41 -12.82
CA GLU A 39 0.07 -27.42 -13.30
C GLU A 39 -1.36 -26.89 -13.23
N SER A 40 -1.70 -26.02 -14.17
CA SER A 40 -3.07 -25.97 -14.69
C SER A 40 -3.02 -25.56 -16.16
N GLN A 41 -2.82 -26.59 -16.98
CA GLN A 41 -3.42 -26.77 -18.30
C GLN A 41 -2.94 -25.86 -19.44
N THR A 42 -2.09 -26.50 -20.26
CA THR A 42 -1.96 -26.30 -21.70
C THR A 42 -3.28 -26.62 -22.42
N GLU A 43 -3.46 -26.00 -23.60
CA GLU A 43 -4.42 -26.31 -24.68
C GLU A 43 -5.73 -25.50 -24.74
N SER A 44 -5.66 -24.30 -25.34
CA SER A 44 -6.11 -24.14 -26.74
C SER A 44 -5.55 -22.87 -27.39
N SER A 45 -4.77 -23.11 -28.46
CA SER A 45 -4.37 -22.26 -29.61
C SER A 45 -4.05 -20.78 -29.45
N GLU A 46 -2.79 -20.49 -29.76
CA GLU A 46 -2.30 -19.46 -30.70
C GLU A 46 -2.91 -18.06 -30.60
N THR A 47 -2.10 -17.09 -30.15
CA THR A 47 -1.57 -16.04 -31.04
C THR A 47 -0.53 -15.20 -30.30
N ALA A 48 0.69 -15.24 -30.85
CA ALA A 48 1.69 -14.19 -30.91
C ALA A 48 1.74 -13.08 -29.81
N LYS A 49 2.85 -13.12 -29.06
CA LYS A 49 3.81 -12.00 -28.97
C LYS A 49 3.22 -10.62 -28.58
N GLY A 50 3.15 -10.31 -27.29
CA GLY A 50 2.84 -8.93 -26.86
C GLY A 50 2.91 -8.67 -25.36
N HIS A 51 3.97 -7.96 -24.93
CA HIS A 51 4.05 -7.06 -23.76
C HIS A 51 3.35 -7.45 -22.43
N PRO A 52 4.10 -7.77 -21.35
CA PRO A 52 3.56 -8.03 -20.00
C PRO A 52 2.95 -6.81 -19.28
N ARG A 53 2.78 -5.67 -19.97
CA ARG A 53 2.29 -4.39 -19.40
C ARG A 53 0.77 -4.24 -19.44
N LEU A 54 0.07 -5.01 -20.29
CA LEU A 54 -1.39 -4.90 -20.47
C LEU A 54 -2.19 -5.72 -19.44
N SER A 55 -1.60 -6.79 -18.91
CA SER A 55 -2.21 -7.64 -17.88
C SER A 55 -2.35 -6.93 -16.53
N GLN A 56 -1.37 -6.07 -16.17
CA GLN A 56 -1.38 -5.35 -14.91
C GLN A 56 -2.42 -4.21 -14.86
N ALA A 57 -2.68 -3.56 -16.01
CA ALA A 57 -3.76 -2.57 -16.13
C ALA A 57 -5.15 -3.22 -16.03
N GLY A 58 -5.32 -4.41 -16.61
CA GLY A 58 -6.55 -5.20 -16.49
C GLY A 58 -6.82 -5.70 -15.06
N ALA A 59 -5.76 -6.07 -14.32
CA ALA A 59 -5.89 -6.51 -12.93
C ALA A 59 -6.36 -5.40 -11.97
N ALA A 60 -5.87 -4.16 -12.17
CA ALA A 60 -6.34 -3.00 -11.40
C ALA A 60 -7.81 -2.66 -11.70
N LEU A 61 -8.22 -2.76 -12.96
CA LEU A 61 -9.63 -2.58 -13.36
C LEU A 61 -10.53 -3.72 -12.85
N ALA A 62 -10.02 -4.95 -12.83
CA ALA A 62 -10.73 -6.13 -12.34
C ALA A 62 -10.89 -6.11 -10.80
N ALA A 63 -9.95 -5.51 -10.07
CA ALA A 63 -10.07 -5.31 -8.62
C ALA A 63 -11.23 -4.35 -8.26
N ILE A 64 -11.47 -3.34 -9.11
CA ILE A 64 -12.64 -2.45 -8.99
C ILE A 64 -13.95 -3.22 -9.31
N ALA A 65 -13.87 -4.25 -10.15
CA ALA A 65 -15.01 -5.05 -10.59
C ALA A 65 -15.31 -6.29 -9.73
N MET A 66 -14.64 -6.47 -8.58
CA MET A 66 -14.89 -7.65 -7.73
C MET A 66 -16.33 -7.66 -7.20
N PRO A 67 -17.06 -8.79 -7.33
CA PRO A 67 -18.39 -8.91 -6.76
C PRO A 67 -18.32 -8.86 -5.24
N LEU A 68 -19.02 -7.87 -4.69
CA LEU A 68 -19.21 -7.55 -3.29
C LEU A 68 -20.05 -8.65 -2.62
N ALA A 69 -19.40 -9.68 -2.08
CA ALA A 69 -20.10 -10.72 -1.31
C ALA A 69 -19.14 -11.47 -0.36
N SER A 70 -18.50 -10.75 0.57
CA SER A 70 -17.94 -11.38 1.77
C SER A 70 -17.93 -10.38 2.93
N HIS A 71 -18.23 -10.86 4.14
CA HIS A 71 -18.20 -10.03 5.36
C HIS A 71 -16.85 -9.31 5.56
N ALA A 72 -15.77 -9.87 5.03
CA ALA A 72 -14.44 -9.25 5.06
C ALA A 72 -14.37 -7.91 4.31
N GLN A 73 -15.08 -7.77 3.19
CA GLN A 73 -15.07 -6.52 2.40
C GLN A 73 -15.87 -5.41 3.08
N LEU A 74 -16.96 -5.76 3.78
CA LEU A 74 -17.71 -4.79 4.57
C LEU A 74 -16.88 -4.27 5.74
N THR A 75 -16.15 -5.16 6.45
CA THR A 75 -15.24 -4.73 7.52
C THR A 75 -14.15 -3.82 6.98
N ALA A 76 -13.51 -4.20 5.87
CA ALA A 76 -12.48 -3.37 5.24
C ALA A 76 -13.03 -2.02 4.75
N ALA A 77 -14.24 -2.00 4.19
CA ALA A 77 -14.90 -0.78 3.74
C ALA A 77 -15.25 0.13 4.92
N VAL A 78 -15.75 -0.40 6.03
CA VAL A 78 -16.07 0.36 7.24
C VAL A 78 -14.80 0.89 7.90
N GLU A 79 -13.72 0.10 7.94
CA GLU A 79 -12.44 0.53 8.48
C GLU A 79 -11.82 1.65 7.64
N ALA A 80 -11.70 1.46 6.32
CA ALA A 80 -11.20 2.48 5.41
C ALA A 80 -12.07 3.73 5.44
N PHE A 81 -13.40 3.58 5.44
CA PHE A 81 -14.32 4.70 5.58
C PHE A 81 -14.11 5.43 6.90
N THR A 82 -13.99 4.73 8.03
CA THR A 82 -13.81 5.37 9.33
C THR A 82 -12.48 6.11 9.39
N LEU A 83 -11.40 5.53 8.88
CA LEU A 83 -10.08 6.16 8.83
C LEU A 83 -10.09 7.42 7.94
N VAL A 84 -10.63 7.32 6.73
CA VAL A 84 -10.71 8.45 5.78
C VAL A 84 -11.69 9.50 6.27
N PHE A 85 -12.85 9.10 6.80
CA PHE A 85 -13.83 10.01 7.37
C PHE A 85 -13.22 10.79 8.53
N LEU A 86 -12.62 10.14 9.53
CA LEU A 86 -11.97 10.85 10.63
C LEU A 86 -10.82 11.75 10.15
N ALA A 87 -10.05 11.32 9.15
CA ALA A 87 -8.95 12.11 8.60
C ALA A 87 -9.45 13.37 7.86
N GLU A 88 -10.59 13.27 7.17
CA GLU A 88 -11.18 14.34 6.37
C GLU A 88 -12.28 15.12 7.12
N TRP A 89 -12.69 14.67 8.31
CA TRP A 89 -13.81 15.27 9.02
C TRP A 89 -13.40 16.65 9.55
N GLY A 90 -13.91 17.68 8.89
CA GLY A 90 -13.54 19.05 9.20
C GLY A 90 -12.20 19.47 8.59
N ASP A 91 -11.70 18.78 7.56
CA ASP A 91 -10.56 19.27 6.81
C ASP A 91 -10.86 20.65 6.21
N ARG A 92 -9.79 21.44 6.06
CA ARG A 92 -9.82 22.79 5.51
C ARG A 92 -10.49 22.80 4.13
N SER A 93 -10.34 21.74 3.35
CA SER A 93 -11.02 21.61 2.04
C SER A 93 -12.55 21.59 2.16
N MET A 94 -13.11 20.95 3.19
CA MET A 94 -14.56 20.90 3.43
C MET A 94 -15.12 22.27 3.83
N LEU A 95 -14.44 22.96 4.76
CA LEU A 95 -14.82 24.31 5.16
C LEU A 95 -14.67 25.32 4.03
N ALA A 96 -13.59 25.21 3.24
CA ALA A 96 -13.38 26.05 2.06
C ALA A 96 -14.48 25.83 1.00
N THR A 97 -14.90 24.58 0.80
CA THR A 97 -15.97 24.24 -0.15
C THR A 97 -17.31 24.80 0.31
N ILE A 98 -17.66 24.68 1.60
CA ILE A 98 -18.90 25.25 2.15
C ILE A 98 -18.87 26.79 2.07
N ALA A 99 -17.77 27.43 2.45
CA ALA A 99 -17.63 28.88 2.39
C ALA A 99 -17.71 29.41 0.94
N LEU A 100 -17.05 28.73 0.00
CA LEU A 100 -17.05 29.12 -1.41
C LEU A 100 -18.41 28.83 -2.08
N SER A 101 -19.06 27.72 -1.74
CA SER A 101 -20.40 27.36 -2.21
C SER A 101 -21.48 28.29 -1.65
N ALA A 102 -21.29 28.83 -0.44
CA ALA A 102 -22.15 29.86 0.12
C ALA A 102 -21.93 31.24 -0.53
N ALA A 103 -20.69 31.54 -0.95
CA ALA A 103 -20.33 32.83 -1.56
C ALA A 103 -20.51 32.88 -3.09
N LYS A 104 -20.56 31.73 -3.78
CA LYS A 104 -20.62 31.59 -5.25
C LYS A 104 -21.66 30.55 -5.65
N ASN A 105 -21.82 30.32 -6.96
CA ASN A 105 -22.74 29.29 -7.44
C ASN A 105 -22.24 27.88 -7.02
N PRO A 106 -23.06 27.08 -6.32
CA PRO A 106 -22.65 25.80 -5.76
C PRO A 106 -22.20 24.79 -6.82
N PHE A 107 -22.81 24.84 -8.02
CA PHE A 107 -22.45 23.93 -9.12
C PHE A 107 -21.06 24.21 -9.69
N GLY A 108 -20.61 25.48 -9.68
CA GLY A 108 -19.27 25.84 -10.13
C GLY A 108 -18.20 25.35 -9.17
N VAL A 109 -18.48 25.41 -7.87
CA VAL A 109 -17.54 24.99 -6.81
C VAL A 109 -17.37 23.47 -6.81
N THR A 110 -18.46 22.71 -6.92
CA THR A 110 -18.38 21.24 -6.97
C THR A 110 -17.68 20.76 -8.24
N ALA A 111 -17.96 21.34 -9.40
CA ALA A 111 -17.28 21.02 -10.65
C ALA A 111 -15.77 21.33 -10.58
N GLY A 112 -15.40 22.48 -9.98
CA GLY A 112 -14.01 22.85 -9.72
C GLY A 112 -13.29 21.87 -8.78
N ALA A 113 -13.94 21.48 -7.68
CA ALA A 113 -13.37 20.53 -6.73
C ALA A 113 -13.15 19.14 -7.35
N ILE A 114 -14.14 18.63 -8.10
CA ILE A 114 -14.03 17.33 -8.78
C ILE A 114 -12.93 17.35 -9.84
N SER A 115 -12.92 18.38 -10.69
CA SER A 115 -11.90 18.50 -11.74
C SER A 115 -10.49 18.66 -11.16
N GLY A 116 -10.32 19.48 -10.12
CA GLY A 116 -9.05 19.65 -9.42
C GLY A 116 -8.56 18.34 -8.79
N HIS A 117 -9.45 17.60 -8.12
CA HIS A 117 -9.12 16.32 -7.50
C HIS A 117 -8.73 15.25 -8.54
N LEU A 118 -9.44 15.21 -9.68
CA LEU A 118 -9.09 14.33 -10.80
C LEU A 118 -7.70 14.63 -11.34
N VAL A 119 -7.39 15.90 -11.60
CA VAL A 119 -6.06 16.32 -12.09
C VAL A 119 -4.97 15.97 -11.08
N ALA A 120 -5.19 16.24 -9.80
CA ALA A 120 -4.25 15.89 -8.74
C ALA A 120 -4.00 14.37 -8.67
N SER A 121 -5.07 13.58 -8.79
CA SER A 121 -4.99 12.11 -8.78
C SER A 121 -4.21 11.58 -9.98
N LEU A 122 -4.45 12.13 -11.17
CA LEU A 122 -3.71 11.77 -12.39
C LEU A 122 -2.22 12.08 -12.23
N LEU A 123 -1.89 13.27 -11.73
CA LEU A 123 -0.50 13.67 -11.46
C LEU A 123 0.14 12.77 -10.40
N ALA A 124 -0.58 12.38 -9.36
CA ALA A 124 -0.08 11.48 -8.32
C ALA A 124 0.22 10.07 -8.89
N ILE A 125 -0.64 9.54 -9.76
CA ILE A 125 -0.41 8.22 -10.38
C ILE A 125 0.80 8.26 -11.33
N LEU A 126 0.87 9.30 -12.18
CA LEU A 126 1.99 9.50 -13.10
C LEU A 126 3.30 9.73 -12.33
N GLY A 127 3.26 10.64 -11.36
CA GLY A 127 4.39 10.98 -10.50
C GLY A 127 4.86 9.80 -9.66
N GLY A 128 3.94 9.09 -9.00
CA GLY A 128 4.21 7.92 -8.16
C GLY A 128 4.92 6.79 -8.91
N SER A 129 4.60 6.57 -10.18
CA SER A 129 5.28 5.56 -11.00
C SER A 129 6.78 5.85 -11.22
N VAL A 130 7.16 7.12 -11.22
CA VAL A 130 8.55 7.59 -11.37
C VAL A 130 9.22 7.76 -10.00
N LEU A 131 8.47 8.30 -9.02
CA LEU A 131 8.90 8.52 -7.63
C LEU A 131 9.24 7.21 -6.92
N GLY A 132 8.47 6.15 -7.12
CA GLY A 132 8.68 4.85 -6.44
C GLY A 132 10.03 4.20 -6.76
N ARG A 133 10.72 4.63 -7.82
CA ARG A 133 12.08 4.17 -8.17
C ARG A 133 13.19 4.97 -7.50
N TYR A 134 12.89 6.19 -7.02
CA TYR A 134 13.86 7.13 -6.50
C TYR A 134 13.75 7.35 -4.98
N PHE A 135 12.56 7.20 -4.40
CA PHE A 135 12.33 7.50 -2.99
C PHE A 135 12.52 6.25 -2.12
N SER A 136 13.68 6.16 -1.48
CA SER A 136 13.89 5.27 -0.34
C SER A 136 13.04 5.75 0.84
N GLU A 137 12.45 4.83 1.59
CA GLU A 137 11.58 5.08 2.75
C GLU A 137 12.19 6.07 3.76
N ARG A 138 13.52 6.05 3.90
CA ARG A 138 14.27 7.00 4.75
C ARG A 138 14.22 8.44 4.25
N VAL A 139 14.24 8.66 2.93
CA VAL A 139 14.21 9.99 2.34
C VAL A 139 12.85 10.65 2.59
N VAL A 140 11.77 9.88 2.45
CA VAL A 140 10.40 10.37 2.72
C VAL A 140 10.23 10.73 4.19
N ALA A 141 10.74 9.90 5.12
CA ALA A 141 10.68 10.17 6.55
C ALA A 141 11.48 11.40 6.97
N VAL A 142 12.68 11.60 6.41
CA VAL A 142 13.51 12.78 6.69
C VAL A 142 12.88 14.04 6.10
N LEU A 143 12.33 13.98 4.88
CA LEU A 143 11.65 15.11 4.25
C LEU A 143 10.42 15.54 5.05
N SER A 144 9.55 14.60 5.44
CA SER A 144 8.35 14.92 6.21
C SER A 144 8.69 15.47 7.59
N GLY A 145 9.69 14.90 8.28
CA GLY A 145 10.19 15.44 9.54
C GLY A 145 10.79 16.84 9.39
N GLY A 146 11.53 17.09 8.31
CA GLY A 146 12.08 18.41 7.99
C GLY A 146 10.97 19.45 7.75
N PHE A 147 9.98 19.13 6.92
CA PHE A 147 8.82 19.99 6.71
C PHE A 147 8.06 20.24 8.01
N PHE A 148 7.92 19.24 8.87
CA PHE A 148 7.27 19.40 10.16
C PHE A 148 7.96 20.44 11.05
N ILE A 149 9.30 20.40 11.15
CA ILE A 149 10.04 21.41 11.91
C ILE A 149 9.94 22.79 11.26
N ILE A 150 10.04 22.88 9.94
CA ILE A 150 9.91 24.15 9.21
C ILE A 150 8.53 24.78 9.47
N PHE A 151 7.45 24.00 9.32
CA PHE A 151 6.10 24.48 9.60
C PHE A 151 5.92 24.84 11.07
N ALA A 152 6.44 24.05 12.00
CA ALA A 152 6.37 24.36 13.43
C ALA A 152 7.02 25.72 13.75
N ILE A 153 8.19 26.00 13.15
CA ILE A 153 8.88 27.28 13.32
C ILE A 153 8.10 28.43 12.65
N MET A 154 7.59 28.23 11.43
CA MET A 154 6.78 29.23 10.73
C MET A 154 5.51 29.61 11.51
N THR A 155 4.81 28.61 12.07
CA THR A 155 3.66 28.83 12.95
C THR A 155 4.05 29.54 14.24
N LEU A 156 5.21 29.19 14.83
CA LEU A 156 5.69 29.82 16.06
C LEU A 156 5.99 31.32 15.87
N PHE A 157 6.48 31.72 14.70
CA PHE A 157 6.71 33.12 14.34
C PHE A 157 5.47 33.83 13.80
N GLY A 158 4.32 33.15 13.73
CA GLY A 158 3.06 33.74 13.26
C GLY A 158 3.10 34.19 11.81
N VAL A 159 3.97 33.59 10.99
CA VAL A 159 4.01 33.85 9.54
C VAL A 159 2.79 33.21 8.84
N PHE A 160 2.15 32.25 9.52
CA PHE A 160 0.95 31.53 9.13
C PHE A 160 0.00 31.44 10.32
#